data_AF-A0A7Y3EW20-F1
#
_entry.id   AF-A0A7Y3EW20-F1
#
_cell.length_a   1.000
_cell.length_b   1.000
_cell.length_c   1.000
_cell.angle_alpha   90.00
_cell.angle_beta   90.00
_cell.angle_gamma   90.00
#
_symmetry.space_group_name_H-M   'P 1'
#
loop_
_entity.id
_entity.type
_entity.pdbx_description
1 polymer ?
#
loop_
_entity_poly.entity_id
_entity_poly.type
_entity_poly.pdbx_seq_one_letter_code
_entity_poly.pdbx_strand_id
1 'polypeptide(L)'
;VEKLDLERIALAKAFEIEMIPIREWYKIAYGVDKPTLTEAVRSNPAYDGIAGQKSLKTRYVLEDIPTGLVPMIELGRLKGVPTPRMEVIAKLGGYLLEMDFFATGRTLKNLGVEGMSAEDFQNYIETGRR
;
A
#
# COMPACT_ATOMS: atom_id res chain seq x y z
N VAL A 1 10.98 2.25 -4.97
CA VAL A 1 9.75 2.78 -4.35
C VAL A 1 8.83 3.43 -5.37
N GLU A 2 9.30 4.37 -6.20
CA GLU A 2 8.44 5.04 -7.21
C GLU A 2 7.70 4.07 -8.14
N LYS A 3 8.34 2.99 -8.60
CA LYS A 3 7.66 1.96 -9.41
C LYS A 3 6.58 1.17 -8.65
N LEU A 4 6.69 1.05 -7.32
CA LEU A 4 5.62 0.47 -6.49
C LEU A 4 4.49 1.48 -6.30
N ASP A 5 4.82 2.77 -6.19
CA ASP A 5 3.82 3.84 -6.14
C ASP A 5 2.95 3.88 -7.41
N LEU A 6 3.52 3.54 -8.58
CA LEU A 6 2.74 3.36 -9.81
C LEU A 6 1.70 2.24 -9.71
N GLU A 7 1.97 1.16 -8.98
CA GLU A 7 0.97 0.10 -8.72
C GLU A 7 -0.17 0.64 -7.84
N ARG A 8 0.14 1.47 -6.83
CA ARG A 8 -0.86 2.17 -5.99
C ARG A 8 -1.75 3.10 -6.82
N ILE A 9 -1.15 3.88 -7.72
CA ILE A 9 -1.89 4.81 -8.60
C ILE A 9 -2.75 4.03 -9.61
N ALA A 10 -2.21 2.96 -10.21
CA ALA A 10 -2.98 2.11 -11.13
C ALA A 10 -4.18 1.47 -10.44
N LEU A 11 -4.01 1.02 -9.20
CA LEU A 11 -5.10 0.50 -8.38
C LEU A 11 -6.16 1.57 -8.10
N ALA A 12 -5.74 2.76 -7.65
CA ALA A 12 -6.67 3.87 -7.39
C ALA A 12 -7.48 4.24 -8.62
N LYS A 13 -6.83 4.31 -9.79
CA LYS A 13 -7.49 4.58 -11.08
C LYS A 13 -8.54 3.52 -11.42
N ALA A 14 -8.32 2.25 -11.09
CA ALA A 14 -9.32 1.20 -11.32
C ALA A 14 -10.59 1.38 -10.45
N PHE A 15 -10.48 2.13 -9.35
CA PHE A 15 -11.60 2.59 -8.53
C PHE A 15 -12.06 4.01 -8.86
N GLU A 16 -11.62 4.58 -9.99
CA GLU A 16 -11.97 5.93 -10.42
C GLU A 16 -11.52 7.03 -9.44
N ILE A 17 -10.50 6.72 -8.63
CA ILE A 17 -9.88 7.66 -7.69
C ILE A 17 -8.61 8.23 -8.30
N GLU A 18 -8.56 9.55 -8.44
CA GLU A 18 -7.35 10.27 -8.83
C GLU A 18 -6.39 10.39 -7.64
N MET A 19 -5.17 9.88 -7.81
CA MET A 19 -4.11 9.96 -6.80
C MET A 19 -2.86 10.59 -7.39
N ILE A 20 -2.25 11.48 -6.62
CA ILE A 20 -0.95 12.05 -6.99
C ILE A 20 0.19 11.04 -6.73
N PRO A 21 1.28 11.11 -7.52
CA PRO A 21 2.50 10.39 -7.22
C PRO A 21 3.10 10.82 -5.89
N ILE A 22 3.78 9.91 -5.20
CA ILE A 22 4.41 10.16 -3.91
C ILE A 22 5.39 11.35 -3.96
N ARG A 23 6.07 11.57 -5.09
CA ARG A 23 6.97 12.73 -5.27
C ARG A 23 6.24 14.06 -5.18
N GLU A 24 5.04 14.14 -5.76
CA GLU A 24 4.19 15.34 -5.67
C GLU A 24 3.63 15.49 -4.25
N TRP A 25 3.30 14.38 -3.59
CA TRP A 25 2.89 14.41 -2.19
C TRP A 25 3.98 14.97 -1.27
N TYR A 26 5.26 14.66 -1.52
CA TYR A 26 6.38 15.25 -0.77
C TYR A 26 6.49 16.78 -0.93
N LYS A 27 6.18 17.29 -2.12
CA LYS A 27 6.12 18.74 -2.36
C LYS A 27 5.02 19.38 -1.54
N ILE A 28 3.83 18.78 -1.50
CA ILE A 28 2.68 19.32 -0.76
C ILE A 28 2.91 19.22 0.76
N ALA A 29 3.35 18.05 1.25
CA ALA A 29 3.43 17.77 2.68
C ALA A 29 4.67 18.37 3.36
N TYR A 30 5.81 18.40 2.66
CA TYR A 30 7.10 18.81 3.22
C TYR A 30 7.71 20.05 2.53
N GLY A 31 7.09 20.57 1.47
CA GLY A 31 7.68 21.66 0.68
C GLY A 31 8.90 21.23 -0.14
N VAL A 32 9.15 19.93 -0.29
CA VAL A 32 10.34 19.39 -0.96
C VAL A 32 10.00 18.98 -2.39
N ASP A 33 10.44 19.78 -3.36
CA ASP A 33 10.31 19.49 -4.79
C ASP A 33 11.67 19.09 -5.37
N LYS A 34 11.85 17.79 -5.64
CA LYS A 34 13.07 17.23 -6.24
C LYS A 34 12.73 16.29 -7.40
N PRO A 35 13.64 16.11 -8.37
CA PRO A 35 13.45 15.22 -9.52
C PRO A 35 13.13 13.75 -9.17
N THR A 36 13.68 13.23 -8.07
CA THR A 36 13.47 11.84 -7.64
C THR A 36 13.00 11.76 -6.20
N LEU A 37 12.26 10.70 -5.85
CA LEU A 37 11.87 10.45 -4.46
C LEU A 37 13.10 10.31 -3.53
N THR A 38 14.19 9.71 -4.01
CA THR A 38 15.43 9.59 -3.22
C THR A 38 16.00 10.95 -2.84
N GLU A 39 16.05 11.90 -3.79
CA GLU A 39 16.48 13.26 -3.52
C GLU A 39 15.51 14.01 -2.62
N ALA A 40 14.20 13.83 -2.80
CA ALA A 40 13.19 14.44 -1.95
C ALA A 40 13.33 13.97 -0.49
N VAL A 41 13.45 12.67 -0.26
CA VAL A 41 13.65 12.11 1.09
C VAL A 41 14.94 12.62 1.73
N ARG A 42 16.06 12.64 0.98
CA ARG A 42 17.37 13.07 1.49
C ARG A 42 17.46 14.57 1.79
N SER A 43 16.62 15.38 1.14
CA SER A 43 16.62 16.83 1.32
C SER A 43 15.52 17.33 2.25
N ASN A 44 14.76 16.42 2.87
CA ASN A 44 13.70 16.76 3.80
C ASN A 44 14.26 16.96 5.23
N PRO A 45 14.36 18.19 5.75
CA PRO A 45 14.88 18.44 7.09
C PRO A 45 14.00 17.85 8.20
N ALA A 46 12.72 17.59 7.94
CA ALA A 46 11.84 16.95 8.91
C ALA A 46 12.25 15.50 9.24
N TYR A 47 13.13 14.89 8.44
CA TYR A 47 13.66 13.54 8.66
C TYR A 47 15.00 13.53 9.39
N ASP A 48 15.58 14.70 9.70
CA ASP A 48 16.82 14.78 10.45
C ASP A 48 16.66 14.15 11.83
N GLY A 49 17.58 13.23 12.15
CA GLY A 49 17.58 12.50 13.43
C GLY A 49 16.63 11.30 13.51
N ILE A 50 15.81 11.03 12.49
CA ILE A 50 14.97 9.83 12.45
C ILE A 50 15.84 8.60 12.11
N ALA A 51 16.02 7.70 13.07
CA ALA A 51 16.79 6.48 12.89
C ALA A 51 15.95 5.30 12.37
N GLY A 52 16.60 4.41 11.62
CA GLY A 52 16.03 3.12 11.23
C GLY A 52 15.83 2.19 12.42
N GLN A 53 14.94 1.21 12.24
CA GLN A 53 14.65 0.21 13.27
C GLN A 53 15.76 -0.84 13.32
N LYS A 54 16.06 -1.34 14.54
CA LYS A 54 17.12 -2.33 14.78
C LYS A 54 16.63 -3.79 14.74
N SER A 55 15.33 -3.98 14.51
CA SER A 55 14.66 -5.27 14.46
C SER A 55 13.64 -5.27 13.34
N LEU A 56 13.42 -6.44 12.75
CA LEU A 56 12.37 -6.66 11.75
C LEU A 56 10.97 -6.70 12.39
N LYS A 57 10.88 -7.00 13.69
CA LYS A 57 9.62 -6.92 14.45
C LYS A 57 9.30 -5.47 14.81
N THR A 58 8.96 -4.70 13.79
CA THR A 58 8.57 -3.28 13.88
C THR A 58 7.21 -3.07 13.22
N ARG A 59 6.52 -1.97 13.55
CA ARG A 59 5.27 -1.56 12.89
C ARG A 59 5.44 -1.37 11.38
N TYR A 60 6.63 -0.99 10.89
CA TYR A 60 6.90 -0.90 9.44
C TYR A 60 6.68 -2.22 8.69
N VAL A 61 6.69 -3.36 9.38
CA VAL A 61 6.42 -4.67 8.80
C VAL A 61 5.11 -5.24 9.36
N LEU A 62 4.97 -5.24 10.68
CA LEU A 62 3.84 -5.84 11.40
C LEU A 62 2.52 -5.08 11.23
N GLU A 63 2.56 -3.82 10.79
CA GLU A 63 1.37 -2.99 10.50
C GLU A 63 1.25 -2.76 8.99
N ASP A 64 2.26 -2.15 8.36
CA ASP A 64 2.17 -1.69 6.97
C ASP A 64 1.96 -2.80 5.95
N ILE A 65 2.46 -4.02 6.21
CA ILE A 65 2.21 -5.16 5.31
C ILE A 65 0.76 -5.66 5.46
N PRO A 66 0.31 -6.14 6.63
CA PRO A 66 -1.04 -6.71 6.76
C PRO A 66 -2.17 -5.69 6.62
N THR A 67 -1.93 -4.39 6.89
CA THR A 67 -2.98 -3.35 6.79
C THR A 67 -2.81 -2.39 5.63
N GLY A 68 -1.68 -2.42 4.92
CA GLY A 68 -1.40 -1.62 3.73
C GLY A 68 -1.24 -2.46 2.48
N LEU A 69 -0.16 -3.24 2.37
CA LEU A 69 0.13 -4.02 1.16
C LEU A 69 -0.90 -5.12 0.90
N VAL A 70 -1.25 -5.92 1.90
CA VAL A 70 -2.21 -7.03 1.75
C VAL A 70 -3.56 -6.56 1.20
N PRO A 71 -4.25 -5.56 1.80
CA PRO A 71 -5.50 -5.08 1.24
C PRO A 71 -5.35 -4.50 -0.18
N MET A 72 -4.25 -3.79 -0.49
CA MET A 72 -4.03 -3.28 -1.85
C MET A 72 -3.84 -4.41 -2.88
N ILE A 73 -3.13 -5.49 -2.52
CA ILE A 73 -2.96 -6.67 -3.38
C ILE A 73 -4.32 -7.33 -3.65
N GLU A 74 -5.12 -7.47 -2.61
CA GLU A 74 -6.45 -8.11 -2.66
C GLU A 74 -7.44 -7.30 -3.50
N LEU A 75 -7.45 -5.97 -3.35
CA LEU A 75 -8.22 -5.07 -4.23
C LEU A 75 -7.71 -5.10 -5.68
N GLY A 76 -6.40 -5.25 -5.86
CA GLY A 76 -5.81 -5.46 -7.19
C GLY A 76 -6.37 -6.72 -7.86
N ARG A 77 -6.45 -7.83 -7.14
CA ARG A 77 -7.06 -9.08 -7.64
C ARG A 77 -8.53 -8.88 -8.00
N LEU A 78 -9.30 -8.19 -7.14
CA LEU A 78 -10.72 -7.90 -7.37
C LEU A 78 -10.97 -7.11 -8.66
N LYS A 79 -10.11 -6.11 -8.96
CA LYS A 79 -10.24 -5.25 -10.15
C LYS A 79 -9.39 -5.68 -11.34
N GLY A 80 -8.70 -6.83 -11.25
CA GLY A 80 -7.79 -7.31 -12.31
C GLY A 80 -6.54 -6.43 -12.52
N VAL A 81 -6.12 -5.68 -11.51
CA VAL A 81 -4.91 -4.84 -11.54
C VAL A 81 -3.70 -5.60 -10.98
N PRO A 82 -2.63 -5.82 -11.76
CA PRO A 82 -1.45 -6.50 -11.27
C PRO A 82 -0.65 -5.63 -10.28
N THR A 83 -0.27 -6.21 -9.15
CA THR A 83 0.51 -5.56 -8.07
C THR A 83 1.80 -6.33 -7.72
N PRO A 84 2.62 -6.74 -8.71
CA PRO A 84 3.72 -7.68 -8.49
C PRO A 84 4.78 -7.19 -7.51
N ARG A 85 5.05 -5.89 -7.42
CA ARG A 85 6.05 -5.37 -6.47
C ARG A 85 5.51 -5.40 -5.05
N MET A 86 4.25 -5.04 -4.85
CA MET A 86 3.58 -5.16 -3.56
C MET A 86 3.61 -6.63 -3.09
N GLU A 87 3.28 -7.57 -3.98
CA GLU A 87 3.30 -9.00 -3.66
C GLU A 87 4.69 -9.51 -3.26
N VAL A 88 5.74 -9.11 -3.99
CA VAL A 88 7.12 -9.50 -3.66
C VAL A 88 7.51 -8.99 -2.27
N ILE A 89 7.19 -7.74 -1.94
CA ILE A 89 7.55 -7.16 -0.65
C ILE A 89 6.75 -7.81 0.48
N ALA A 90 5.45 -8.04 0.29
CA ALA A 90 4.61 -8.71 1.29
C ALA A 90 5.11 -10.14 1.58
N LYS A 91 5.43 -10.91 0.53
CA LYS A 91 5.98 -12.27 0.66
C LYS A 91 7.35 -12.26 1.34
N LEU A 92 8.24 -11.34 0.95
CA LEU A 92 9.56 -11.21 1.59
C LEU A 92 9.43 -10.90 3.08
N GLY A 93 8.56 -9.97 3.47
CA GLY A 93 8.30 -9.68 4.87
C GLY A 93 7.79 -10.91 5.64
N GLY A 94 6.89 -11.67 5.03
CA GLY A 94 6.37 -12.90 5.62
C GLY A 94 7.45 -13.97 5.83
N TYR A 95 8.33 -14.18 4.84
CA TYR A 95 9.46 -15.10 4.98
C TYR A 95 10.45 -14.67 6.06
N LEU A 96 10.75 -13.38 6.15
CA LEU A 96 11.71 -12.85 7.12
C LEU A 96 11.24 -12.95 8.57
N LEU A 97 9.92 -12.95 8.81
CA LEU A 97 9.32 -13.03 10.14
C LEU A 97 8.67 -14.38 10.43
N GLU A 98 8.69 -15.31 9.49
CA GLU A 98 7.97 -16.59 9.56
C GLU A 98 6.47 -16.40 9.84
N MET A 99 5.86 -15.41 9.19
CA MET A 99 4.46 -15.03 9.36
C MET A 99 3.71 -15.02 8.02
N ASP A 100 2.51 -15.59 7.99
CA ASP A 100 1.61 -15.44 6.86
C ASP A 100 0.73 -14.19 7.02
N PHE A 101 1.12 -13.11 6.35
CA PHE A 101 0.36 -11.87 6.33
C PHE A 101 -0.93 -11.96 5.53
N PHE A 102 -1.11 -12.92 4.62
CA PHE A 102 -2.37 -13.13 3.91
C PHE A 102 -3.36 -13.92 4.78
N ALA A 103 -2.88 -14.75 5.70
CA ALA A 103 -3.75 -15.41 6.68
C ALA A 103 -4.34 -14.41 7.70
N THR A 104 -3.55 -13.42 8.14
CA THR A 104 -3.90 -12.53 9.28
C THR A 104 -4.21 -11.09 8.89
N GLY A 105 -3.81 -10.65 7.71
CA GLY A 105 -4.01 -9.28 7.24
C GLY A 105 -5.42 -8.98 6.76
N ARG A 106 -5.64 -7.77 6.25
CA ARG A 106 -6.93 -7.28 5.73
C ARG A 106 -7.21 -7.81 4.32
N THR A 107 -7.38 -9.12 4.19
CA THR A 107 -7.86 -9.76 2.95
C THR A 107 -9.34 -9.54 2.73
N LEU A 108 -9.86 -9.74 1.51
CA LEU A 108 -11.31 -9.64 1.26
C LEU A 108 -12.09 -10.61 2.16
N LYS A 109 -11.52 -11.80 2.39
CA LYS A 109 -12.03 -12.80 3.33
C LYS A 109 -12.08 -12.28 4.75
N ASN A 110 -10.98 -11.77 5.28
CA ASN A 110 -10.91 -11.29 6.66
C ASN A 110 -11.73 -10.00 6.89
N LEU A 111 -12.00 -9.25 5.82
CA LEU A 111 -12.92 -8.11 5.82
C LEU A 111 -14.39 -8.51 5.63
N GLY A 112 -14.69 -9.79 5.39
CA GLY A 112 -16.06 -10.31 5.25
C GLY A 112 -16.75 -9.95 3.93
N VAL A 113 -15.96 -9.64 2.90
CA VAL A 113 -16.41 -9.20 1.55
C VAL A 113 -15.91 -10.12 0.43
N GLU A 114 -15.37 -11.28 0.79
CA GLU A 114 -15.01 -12.32 -0.19
C GLU A 114 -16.23 -12.77 -1.00
N GLY A 115 -16.02 -13.00 -2.30
CA GLY A 115 -17.06 -13.43 -3.24
C GLY A 115 -17.89 -12.29 -3.84
N MET A 116 -17.74 -11.05 -3.38
CA MET A 116 -18.33 -9.89 -4.06
C MET A 116 -17.70 -9.69 -5.45
N SER A 117 -18.52 -9.30 -6.42
CA SER A 117 -18.01 -8.74 -7.67
C SER A 117 -17.34 -7.39 -7.43
N ALA A 118 -16.61 -6.88 -8.42
CA ALA A 118 -16.02 -5.55 -8.34
C ALA A 118 -17.11 -4.46 -8.19
N GLU A 119 -18.24 -4.64 -8.89
CA GLU A 119 -19.40 -3.74 -8.83
C GLU A 119 -20.10 -3.81 -7.47
N ASP A 120 -20.37 -5.02 -6.95
CA ASP A 120 -21.02 -5.18 -5.64
C ASP A 120 -20.15 -4.61 -4.52
N PHE A 121 -18.83 -4.82 -4.59
CA PHE A 121 -17.90 -4.25 -3.62
C PHE A 121 -17.94 -2.72 -3.64
N GLN A 122 -17.95 -2.10 -4.83
CA GLN A 122 -18.05 -0.63 -4.96
C GLN A 122 -19.38 -0.11 -4.40
N ASN A 123 -20.50 -0.75 -4.74
CA ASN A 123 -21.79 -0.38 -4.18
C ASN A 123 -21.84 -0.55 -2.65
N TYR A 124 -21.20 -1.61 -2.12
CA TYR A 124 -21.14 -1.85 -0.68
C TYR A 124 -20.34 -0.78 0.06
N ILE A 125 -19.18 -0.34 -0.45
CA ILE A 125 -18.39 0.70 0.21
C ILE A 125 -19.06 2.08 0.17
N GLU A 126 -19.88 2.36 -0.86
CA GLU A 126 -20.62 3.61 -0.99
C GLU A 126 -21.90 3.64 -0.15
N THR A 127 -22.62 2.51 -0.09
CA THR A 127 -23.99 2.48 0.47
C THR A 127 -24.12 1.69 1.78
N GLY A 128 -23.13 0.85 2.10
CA GLY A 128 -23.20 -0.10 3.20
C GLY A 128 -24.12 -1.30 2.98
N ARG A 129 -24.66 -1.49 1.77
CA ARG A 129 -25.62 -2.55 1.43
C ARG A 129 -24.96 -3.62 0.57
N ARG A 130 -25.22 -4.89 0.90
CA ARG A 130 -24.76 -6.06 0.15
C ARG A 130 -25.71 -6.37 -0.98
#